data_AF-A0A8J3IA77-F1
#
_entry.id   AF-A0A8J3IA77-F1
#
_cell.length_a   1.000
_cell.length_b   1.000
_cell.length_c   1.000
_cell.angle_alpha   90.00
_cell.angle_beta   90.00
_cell.angle_gamma   90.00
#
_symmetry.space_group_name_H-M   'P 1'
#
loop_
_entity.id
_entity.type
_entity.pdbx_description
1 polymer ?
#
loop_
_entity_poly.entity_id
_entity_poly.type
_entity_poly.pdbx_seq_one_letter_code
_entity_poly.pdbx_strand_id
1 'polypeptide(L)'
;MALAMEVTSRLWLAGVVSHHRNRSLIDQLFEQVRAGCQFIQGLLVCTDGFAAYPKSIVRAFREKVKTHVGRGRCRLETWPDLCIATVIKRTEKKRVVEITRKVTRGTQEKARELLLMSKGGTQLNTAFIERLNGTFRERLAFLTRKCRHGAARMETLEEGMYLVGCTYNFCFSHQELSKKAYFGCSTTPAMAAALTDHLWSVHELLWYKVAPACWSKGSATKPQRPRGRPRKQANAQQTHPKRSRRRPTKYVLAQVLAEARRLGTFTN
;
A
#
# COMPACT_ATOMS: atom_id res chain seq x y z
N MET A 1 -9.82 -3.26 1.70
CA MET A 1 -8.97 -3.09 2.90
C MET A 1 -7.69 -3.88 2.73
N ALA A 2 -6.55 -3.29 3.07
CA ALA A 2 -5.26 -3.96 3.18
C ALA A 2 -4.69 -3.65 4.57
N LEU A 3 -4.14 -4.64 5.25
CA LEU A 3 -3.64 -4.53 6.62
C LEU A 3 -2.18 -5.01 6.69
N ALA A 4 -1.42 -4.46 7.64
CA ALA A 4 -0.07 -4.90 7.96
C ALA A 4 0.06 -5.13 9.48
N MET A 5 0.81 -6.15 9.87
CA MET A 5 1.02 -6.51 11.26
C MET A 5 2.47 -6.96 11.46
N GLU A 6 3.08 -6.54 12.56
CA GLU A 6 4.37 -7.03 13.03
C GLU A 6 4.15 -8.38 13.72
N VAL A 7 4.98 -9.37 13.39
CA VAL A 7 4.73 -10.73 13.84
C VAL A 7 5.11 -10.87 15.30
N THR A 8 6.31 -10.51 15.74
CA THR A 8 6.85 -10.79 17.08
C THR A 8 5.93 -10.31 18.21
N SER A 9 5.47 -9.07 18.14
CA SER A 9 4.57 -8.41 19.09
C SER A 9 3.09 -8.56 18.74
N ARG A 10 2.76 -9.14 17.57
CA ARG A 10 1.39 -9.16 17.00
C ARG A 10 0.80 -7.75 16.80
N LEU A 11 1.63 -6.71 16.78
CA LEU A 11 1.18 -5.33 16.70
C LEU A 11 0.60 -5.04 15.31
N TRP A 12 -0.65 -4.57 15.25
CA TRP A 12 -1.20 -4.04 14.02
C TRP A 12 -0.51 -2.71 13.70
N LEU A 13 0.16 -2.65 12.55
CA LEU A 13 1.01 -1.51 12.16
C LEU A 13 0.25 -0.46 11.35
N ALA A 14 -0.56 -0.91 10.40
CA ALA A 14 -1.19 -0.05 9.41
C ALA A 14 -2.38 -0.72 8.74
N GLY A 15 -3.30 0.11 8.23
CA GLY A 15 -4.40 -0.34 7.41
C GLY A 15 -4.86 0.74 6.45
N VAL A 16 -5.28 0.33 5.26
CA VAL A 16 -5.79 1.25 4.23
C VAL A 16 -7.04 0.66 3.59
N VAL A 17 -8.03 1.51 3.37
CA VAL A 17 -9.29 1.18 2.71
C VAL A 17 -9.30 1.75 1.30
N SER A 18 -9.85 0.99 0.35
CA SER A 18 -10.03 1.42 -1.02
C SER A 18 -11.09 0.55 -1.68
N HIS A 19 -11.85 1.12 -2.61
CA HIS A 19 -12.78 0.40 -3.48
C HIS A 19 -12.09 -0.67 -4.32
N HIS A 20 -10.83 -0.43 -4.71
CA HIS A 20 -10.10 -1.30 -5.59
C HIS A 20 -8.81 -1.80 -4.96
N ARG A 21 -8.59 -3.11 -5.06
CA ARG A 21 -7.31 -3.73 -4.74
C ARG A 21 -6.31 -3.41 -5.86
N ASN A 22 -5.63 -2.27 -5.74
CA ASN A 22 -4.70 -1.78 -6.73
C ASN A 22 -3.32 -1.49 -6.12
N ARG A 23 -2.36 -1.07 -6.96
CA ARG A 23 -1.02 -0.71 -6.51
C ARG A 23 -1.01 0.48 -5.55
N SER A 24 -1.88 1.48 -5.77
CA SER A 24 -1.96 2.68 -4.92
C SER A 24 -2.29 2.33 -3.47
N LEU A 25 -3.24 1.41 -3.28
CA LEU A 25 -3.61 0.87 -1.96
C LEU A 25 -2.40 0.25 -1.24
N ILE A 26 -1.61 -0.55 -1.96
CA ILE A 26 -0.43 -1.21 -1.38
C ILE A 26 0.70 -0.21 -1.14
N ASP A 27 0.90 0.76 -2.03
CA ASP A 27 1.89 1.83 -1.85
C ASP A 27 1.58 2.64 -0.57
N GLN A 28 0.32 3.05 -0.38
CA GLN A 28 -0.13 3.75 0.83
C GLN A 28 0.04 2.91 2.10
N LEU A 29 -0.29 1.62 2.05
CA LEU A 29 -0.11 0.73 3.20
C LEU A 29 1.35 0.68 3.62
N PHE A 30 2.29 0.46 2.69
CA PHE A 30 3.69 0.39 3.04
C PHE A 30 4.32 1.74 3.36
N GLU A 31 3.75 2.85 2.90
CA GLU A 31 4.14 4.19 3.34
C GLU A 31 3.84 4.38 4.84
N GLN A 32 2.64 3.98 5.28
CA GLN A 32 2.29 3.98 6.71
C GLN A 32 3.20 3.04 7.52
N VAL A 33 3.44 1.81 7.04
CA VAL A 33 4.36 0.87 7.70
C VAL A 33 5.76 1.49 7.79
N ARG A 34 6.30 2.05 6.70
CA ARG A 34 7.63 2.65 6.68
C ARG A 34 7.75 3.82 7.66
N ALA A 35 6.69 4.61 7.85
CA ALA A 35 6.67 5.72 8.81
C ALA A 35 6.83 5.25 10.26
N GLY A 36 6.32 4.06 10.60
CA GLY A 36 6.48 3.43 11.91
C GLY A 36 7.76 2.60 12.08
N CYS A 37 8.59 2.47 11.04
CA CYS A 37 9.82 1.67 11.10
C CYS A 37 11.07 2.56 11.17
N GLN A 38 12.01 2.21 12.06
CA GLN A 38 13.40 2.65 11.92
C GLN A 38 14.14 1.73 10.95
N PHE A 39 15.30 2.15 10.46
CA PHE A 39 16.16 1.26 9.69
C PHE A 39 16.53 0.06 10.55
N ILE A 40 16.27 -1.14 10.03
CA ILE A 40 16.64 -2.41 10.66
C ILE A 40 17.48 -3.22 9.70
N GLN A 41 18.44 -3.97 10.25
CA GLN A 41 19.43 -4.69 9.45
C GLN A 41 18.80 -5.73 8.53
N GLY A 42 17.74 -6.43 8.98
CA GLY A 42 16.97 -7.35 8.13
C GLY A 42 15.47 -7.33 8.38
N LEU A 43 14.71 -7.42 7.29
CA LEU A 43 13.25 -7.36 7.29
C LEU A 43 12.69 -8.45 6.39
N LEU A 44 11.81 -9.31 6.95
CA LEU A 44 11.04 -10.29 6.20
C LEU A 44 9.60 -9.82 6.08
N VAL A 45 9.12 -9.63 4.84
CA VAL A 45 7.71 -9.33 4.55
C VAL A 45 7.05 -10.53 3.90
N CYS A 46 6.08 -11.13 4.58
CA CYS A 46 5.25 -12.21 4.07
C CYS A 46 3.94 -11.65 3.49
N THR A 47 3.69 -11.86 2.21
CA THR A 47 2.46 -11.42 1.53
C THR A 47 1.73 -12.55 0.84
N ASP A 48 0.48 -12.31 0.46
CA ASP A 48 -0.20 -13.18 -0.49
C ASP A 48 0.34 -12.98 -1.93
N GLY A 49 -0.23 -13.72 -2.88
CA GLY A 49 0.14 -13.71 -4.29
C GLY A 49 -0.21 -12.45 -5.10
N PHE A 50 -0.61 -11.33 -4.48
CA PHE A 50 -0.97 -10.14 -5.25
C PHE A 50 0.25 -9.44 -5.86
N ALA A 51 0.25 -9.31 -7.19
CA ALA A 51 1.41 -8.87 -7.98
C ALA A 51 1.95 -7.47 -7.65
N ALA A 52 1.17 -6.61 -7.01
CA ALA A 52 1.63 -5.27 -6.62
C ALA A 52 2.60 -5.28 -5.43
N TYR A 53 2.60 -6.33 -4.60
CA TYR A 53 3.38 -6.36 -3.35
C TYR A 53 4.90 -6.18 -3.57
N PRO A 54 5.58 -6.99 -4.39
CA PRO A 54 7.05 -6.97 -4.43
C PRO A 54 7.61 -5.59 -4.78
N LYS A 55 7.05 -4.94 -5.80
CA LYS A 55 7.52 -3.60 -6.23
C LYS A 55 7.17 -2.51 -5.22
N SER A 56 6.07 -2.63 -4.49
CA SER A 56 5.62 -1.63 -3.51
C SER A 56 6.45 -1.69 -2.23
N ILE A 57 6.73 -2.90 -1.74
CA ILE A 57 7.62 -3.13 -0.60
C ILE A 57 9.02 -2.55 -0.88
N VAL A 58 9.61 -2.86 -2.04
CA VAL A 58 10.92 -2.33 -2.43
C VAL A 58 10.94 -0.81 -2.53
N ARG A 59 9.83 -0.17 -2.94
CA ARG A 59 9.72 1.28 -2.97
C ARG A 59 9.62 1.92 -1.60
N ALA A 60 8.98 1.23 -0.65
CA ALA A 60 8.83 1.73 0.71
C ALA A 60 10.13 1.61 1.51
N PHE A 61 10.81 0.46 1.41
CA PHE A 61 12.04 0.18 2.16
C PHE A 61 13.30 0.50 1.35
N ARG A 62 13.43 1.78 0.98
CA ARG A 62 14.62 2.33 0.32
C ARG A 62 15.06 3.62 1.00
N GLU A 63 16.37 3.82 1.07
CA GLU A 63 17.00 5.02 1.62
C GLU A 63 17.55 5.92 0.53
N LYS A 64 17.56 7.23 0.82
CA LYS A 64 18.28 8.21 0.00
C LYS A 64 19.74 8.23 0.41
N VAL A 65 20.60 7.58 -0.37
CA VAL A 65 22.04 7.53 -0.14
C VAL A 65 22.73 8.57 -1.00
N LYS A 66 23.59 9.39 -0.39
CA LYS A 66 24.37 10.42 -1.08
C LYS A 66 25.79 9.88 -1.31
N THR A 67 26.07 9.47 -2.55
CA THR A 67 27.35 8.83 -2.91
C THR A 67 28.50 9.83 -3.07
N HIS A 68 28.22 11.13 -3.25
CA HIS A 68 29.23 12.14 -3.51
C HIS A 68 29.12 13.33 -2.55
N VAL A 69 30.26 13.89 -2.17
CA VAL A 69 30.34 15.15 -1.42
C VAL A 69 29.94 16.31 -2.34
N GLY A 70 29.09 17.23 -1.88
CA GLY A 70 28.63 18.40 -2.67
C GLY A 70 27.20 18.32 -3.20
N ARG A 71 26.86 19.14 -4.21
CA ARG A 71 25.51 19.17 -4.82
C ARG A 71 25.37 18.02 -5.82
N GLY A 72 24.29 17.24 -5.71
CA GLY A 72 24.03 16.10 -6.59
C GLY A 72 22.75 15.35 -6.22
N ARG A 73 22.31 14.46 -7.11
CA ARG A 73 21.10 13.63 -6.91
C ARG A 73 21.45 12.44 -6.00
N CYS A 74 20.71 12.26 -4.91
CA CYS A 74 20.83 11.04 -4.11
C CYS A 74 20.34 9.81 -4.89
N ARG A 75 21.00 8.67 -4.67
CA ARG A 75 20.54 7.37 -5.15
C ARG A 75 19.51 6.81 -4.18
N LEU A 76 18.57 6.03 -4.70
CA LEU A 76 17.63 5.28 -3.88
C LEU A 76 18.14 3.85 -3.77
N GLU A 77 18.56 3.45 -2.57
CA GLU A 77 19.09 2.12 -2.31
C GLU A 77 18.11 1.35 -1.45
N THR A 78 17.78 0.12 -1.86
CA THR A 78 16.91 -0.74 -1.04
C THR A 78 17.68 -1.21 0.18
N TRP A 79 16.98 -1.47 1.28
CA TRP A 79 17.60 -2.08 2.45
C TRP A 79 18.30 -3.41 2.10
N PRO A 80 19.51 -3.65 2.63
CA PRO A 80 20.38 -4.76 2.20
C PRO A 80 19.75 -6.13 2.43
N ASP A 81 19.23 -6.41 3.64
CA ASP A 81 18.63 -7.71 3.96
C ASP A 81 17.09 -7.70 3.92
N LEU A 82 16.52 -6.98 2.94
CA LEU A 82 15.08 -7.03 2.67
C LEU A 82 14.70 -8.34 1.97
N CYS A 83 14.01 -9.21 2.71
CA CYS A 83 13.43 -10.45 2.21
C CYS A 83 11.92 -10.29 1.96
N ILE A 84 11.45 -10.74 0.79
CA ILE A 84 10.04 -10.76 0.44
C ILE A 84 9.61 -12.19 0.17
N ALA A 85 8.71 -12.69 0.99
CA ALA A 85 8.10 -13.99 0.85
C ALA A 85 6.67 -13.86 0.34
N THR A 86 6.31 -14.70 -0.63
CA THR A 86 4.99 -14.76 -1.24
C THR A 86 4.38 -16.13 -0.97
N VAL A 87 3.19 -16.13 -0.37
CA VAL A 87 2.41 -17.33 -0.07
C VAL A 87 1.18 -17.35 -0.97
N ILE A 88 1.13 -18.32 -1.88
CA ILE A 88 0.06 -18.46 -2.87
C ILE A 88 -0.75 -19.69 -2.50
N LYS A 89 -2.03 -19.49 -2.18
CA LYS A 89 -2.97 -20.57 -1.89
C LYS A 89 -3.71 -20.94 -3.16
N ARG A 90 -3.57 -22.17 -3.63
CA ARG A 90 -4.44 -22.74 -4.67
C ARG A 90 -5.69 -23.29 -4.00
N THR A 91 -6.85 -22.90 -4.53
CA THR A 91 -8.14 -23.27 -3.97
C THR A 91 -8.98 -23.95 -5.03
N GLU A 92 -9.53 -25.12 -4.73
CA GLU A 92 -10.46 -25.86 -5.58
C GLU A 92 -11.73 -26.14 -4.78
N LYS A 93 -12.91 -25.97 -5.39
CA LYS A 93 -14.22 -26.15 -4.72
C LYS A 93 -14.31 -25.46 -3.34
N LYS A 94 -13.76 -24.25 -3.22
CA LYS A 94 -13.69 -23.44 -1.98
C LYS A 94 -12.83 -24.05 -0.85
N ARG A 95 -11.98 -25.03 -1.14
CA ARG A 95 -11.01 -25.61 -0.21
C ARG A 95 -9.58 -25.35 -0.70
N VAL A 96 -8.69 -25.03 0.23
CA VAL A 96 -7.26 -24.87 -0.10
C VAL A 96 -6.69 -26.26 -0.36
N VAL A 97 -6.19 -26.50 -1.56
CA VAL A 97 -5.60 -27.78 -1.98
C VAL A 97 -4.08 -27.76 -1.94
N GLU A 98 -3.48 -26.58 -2.13
CA GLU A 98 -2.03 -26.43 -2.21
C GLU A 98 -1.61 -25.05 -1.73
N ILE A 99 -0.44 -24.97 -1.09
CA ILE A 99 0.16 -23.71 -0.64
C ILE A 99 1.59 -23.62 -1.18
N THR A 100 1.77 -22.82 -2.22
CA THR A 100 3.09 -22.51 -2.77
C THR A 100 3.73 -21.38 -1.98
N ARG A 101 4.96 -21.58 -1.51
CA ARG A 101 5.73 -20.58 -0.75
C ARG A 101 6.99 -20.26 -1.53
N LYS A 102 7.19 -18.98 -1.85
CA LYS A 102 8.34 -18.53 -2.63
C LYS A 102 8.98 -17.31 -1.99
N VAL A 103 10.30 -17.28 -1.91
CA VAL A 103 11.04 -16.04 -1.66
C VAL A 103 11.22 -15.32 -3.00
N THR A 104 10.56 -14.18 -3.15
CA THR A 104 10.56 -13.35 -4.37
C THR A 104 11.75 -12.39 -4.39
N ARG A 105 12.28 -12.02 -3.21
CA ARG A 105 13.48 -11.21 -3.04
C ARG A 105 14.22 -11.63 -1.76
N GLY A 106 15.54 -11.58 -1.78
CA GLY A 106 16.40 -12.05 -0.68
C GLY A 106 16.79 -13.52 -0.85
N THR A 107 17.60 -14.03 0.06
CA THR A 107 17.99 -15.44 0.08
C THR A 107 17.03 -16.26 0.92
N GLN A 108 16.90 -17.55 0.59
CA GLN A 108 16.03 -18.44 1.34
C GLN A 108 16.55 -18.65 2.77
N GLU A 109 17.87 -18.64 2.94
CA GLU A 109 18.59 -18.77 4.20
C GLU A 109 18.26 -17.60 5.12
N LYS A 110 18.38 -16.36 4.62
CA LYS A 110 18.05 -15.15 5.40
C LYS A 110 16.57 -15.08 5.75
N ALA A 111 15.69 -15.48 4.83
CA ALA A 111 14.26 -15.54 5.11
C ALA A 111 13.93 -16.55 6.22
N ARG A 112 14.61 -17.71 6.27
CA ARG A 112 14.45 -18.70 7.36
C ARG A 112 15.00 -18.16 8.68
N GLU A 113 16.16 -17.50 8.66
CA GLU A 113 16.76 -16.86 9.83
C GLU A 113 15.80 -15.81 10.45
N LEU A 114 15.30 -14.88 9.63
CA LEU A 114 14.34 -13.85 10.06
C LEU A 114 13.03 -14.46 10.57
N LEU A 115 12.54 -15.52 9.93
CA LEU A 115 11.34 -16.24 10.37
C LEU A 115 11.53 -16.85 11.77
N LEU A 116 12.68 -17.49 12.02
CA LEU A 116 13.02 -18.07 13.31
C LEU A 116 13.12 -17.00 14.40
N MET A 117 13.83 -15.90 14.12
CA MET A 117 13.98 -14.78 15.06
C MET A 117 12.62 -14.16 15.43
N SER A 118 11.72 -14.02 14.46
CA SER A 118 10.39 -13.43 14.70
C SER A 118 9.42 -14.33 15.48
N LYS A 119 9.79 -15.58 15.76
CA LYS A 119 8.88 -16.63 16.26
C LYS A 119 7.62 -16.76 15.37
N GLY A 120 7.79 -16.59 14.05
CA GLY A 120 6.72 -16.60 13.05
C GLY A 120 6.25 -18.00 12.63
N GLY A 121 6.69 -19.04 13.34
CA GLY A 121 6.45 -20.45 13.02
C GLY A 121 7.56 -21.07 12.19
N THR A 122 7.32 -22.29 11.71
CA THR A 122 8.31 -23.09 10.95
C THR A 122 8.32 -22.80 9.45
N GLN A 123 7.25 -22.22 8.92
CA GLN A 123 7.08 -21.97 7.50
C GLN A 123 6.56 -20.55 7.23
N LEU A 124 6.92 -20.01 6.07
CA LEU A 124 6.37 -18.75 5.54
C LEU A 124 4.85 -18.86 5.46
N ASN A 125 4.14 -17.93 6.11
CA ASN A 125 2.69 -17.98 6.19
C ASN A 125 2.08 -16.58 6.30
N THR A 126 0.78 -16.51 6.03
CA THR A 126 -0.08 -15.33 6.19
C THR A 126 -1.13 -15.55 7.28
N ALA A 127 -0.99 -16.60 8.10
CA ALA A 127 -2.02 -16.98 9.09
C ALA A 127 -2.24 -15.87 10.12
N PHE A 128 -1.19 -15.13 10.45
CA PHE A 128 -1.22 -13.98 11.35
C PHE A 128 -2.18 -12.88 10.87
N ILE A 129 -2.02 -12.42 9.63
CA ILE A 129 -2.90 -11.39 9.06
C ILE A 129 -4.30 -11.93 8.75
N GLU A 130 -4.44 -13.22 8.48
CA GLU A 130 -5.73 -13.89 8.31
C GLU A 130 -6.53 -13.94 9.61
N ARG A 131 -5.88 -14.26 10.74
CA ARG A 131 -6.49 -14.20 12.07
C ARG A 131 -6.92 -12.77 12.40
N LEU A 132 -6.05 -11.78 12.15
CA LEU A 132 -6.38 -10.37 12.36
C LEU A 132 -7.60 -9.97 11.52
N ASN A 133 -7.64 -10.33 10.24
CA ASN A 133 -8.82 -10.09 9.39
C ASN A 133 -10.10 -10.74 9.97
N GLY A 134 -9.99 -11.88 10.63
CA GLY A 134 -11.08 -12.51 11.37
C GLY A 134 -11.59 -11.61 12.50
N THR A 135 -10.69 -11.09 13.34
CA THR A 135 -11.01 -10.15 14.42
C THR A 135 -11.70 -8.89 13.90
N PHE A 136 -11.22 -8.30 12.79
CA PHE A 136 -11.86 -7.13 12.19
C PHE A 136 -13.27 -7.45 11.68
N ARG A 137 -13.48 -8.63 11.07
CA ARG A 137 -14.82 -9.05 10.60
C ARG A 137 -15.79 -9.34 11.75
N GLU A 138 -15.29 -9.79 12.89
CA GLU A 138 -16.10 -10.04 14.08
C GLU A 138 -16.52 -8.73 14.76
N ARG A 139 -15.62 -7.74 14.80
CA ARG A 139 -15.83 -6.49 15.54
C ARG A 139 -16.44 -5.36 14.71
N LEU A 140 -16.33 -5.41 13.38
CA LEU A 140 -16.96 -4.44 12.48
C LEU A 140 -18.13 -5.06 11.74
N ALA A 141 -19.34 -4.68 12.14
CA ALA A 141 -20.59 -5.26 11.64
C ALA A 141 -20.72 -5.24 10.11
N PHE A 142 -20.21 -4.20 9.45
CA PHE A 142 -20.22 -4.05 7.99
C PHE A 142 -19.13 -4.86 7.25
N LEU A 143 -18.16 -5.44 7.96
CA LEU A 143 -17.18 -6.39 7.40
C LEU A 143 -17.65 -7.85 7.50
N THR A 144 -18.72 -8.11 8.25
CA THR A 144 -19.31 -9.44 8.39
C THR A 144 -19.82 -9.95 7.03
N ARG A 145 -19.46 -11.18 6.68
CA ARG A 145 -19.70 -11.80 5.35
C ARG A 145 -21.17 -11.79 4.91
N LYS A 146 -22.10 -11.86 5.86
CA LYS A 146 -23.55 -11.77 5.63
C LYS A 146 -24.12 -10.84 6.69
N CYS A 147 -24.34 -9.57 6.35
CA CYS A 147 -24.94 -8.60 7.24
C CYS A 147 -25.89 -7.68 6.47
N ARG A 148 -26.79 -7.02 7.21
CA ARG A 148 -27.65 -5.93 6.71
C ARG A 148 -27.05 -4.54 6.97
N HIS A 149 -25.83 -4.50 7.49
CA HIS A 149 -25.13 -3.27 7.89
C HIS A 149 -24.22 -2.85 6.74
N GLY A 150 -24.66 -1.90 5.91
CA GLY A 150 -23.85 -1.32 4.85
C GLY A 150 -23.10 -0.07 5.34
N ALA A 151 -21.83 0.06 4.99
CA ALA A 151 -21.13 1.34 5.07
C ALA A 151 -21.19 2.02 3.70
N ALA A 152 -21.95 3.11 3.61
CA ALA A 152 -22.10 3.87 2.35
C ALA A 152 -20.87 4.74 2.04
N ARG A 153 -20.11 5.11 3.07
CA ARG A 153 -18.94 5.98 3.00
C ARG A 153 -17.67 5.19 3.32
N MET A 154 -16.60 5.42 2.56
CA MET A 154 -15.32 4.76 2.82
C MET A 154 -14.69 5.26 4.12
N GLU A 155 -14.90 6.53 4.44
CA GLU A 155 -14.40 7.20 5.63
C GLU A 155 -14.89 6.48 6.88
N THR A 156 -16.17 6.10 6.93
CA THR A 156 -16.74 5.33 8.07
C THR A 156 -16.08 3.96 8.23
N LEU A 157 -15.74 3.30 7.12
CA LEU A 157 -15.03 2.01 7.16
C LEU A 157 -13.59 2.20 7.62
N GLU A 158 -12.93 3.27 7.20
CA GLU A 158 -11.56 3.61 7.62
C GLU A 158 -11.51 3.99 9.11
N GLU A 159 -12.39 4.86 9.58
CA GLU A 159 -12.52 5.23 11.00
C GLU A 159 -12.80 4.00 11.87
N GLY A 160 -13.74 3.14 11.47
CA GLY A 160 -14.03 1.89 12.17
C GLY A 160 -12.84 0.93 12.19
N MET A 161 -12.10 0.82 11.08
CA MET A 161 -10.87 0.03 11.02
C MET A 161 -9.84 0.56 12.02
N TYR A 162 -9.59 1.87 12.09
CA TYR A 162 -8.65 2.43 13.05
C TYR A 162 -9.13 2.27 14.50
N LEU A 163 -10.42 2.45 14.79
CA LEU A 163 -10.97 2.24 16.13
C LEU A 163 -10.75 0.79 16.61
N VAL A 164 -11.06 -0.20 15.76
CA VAL A 164 -10.85 -1.62 16.10
C VAL A 164 -9.36 -1.95 16.17
N GLY A 165 -8.54 -1.40 15.29
CA GLY A 165 -7.09 -1.59 15.31
C GLY A 165 -6.43 -1.02 16.57
N CYS A 166 -6.81 0.19 16.99
CA CYS A 166 -6.31 0.82 18.21
C CYS A 166 -6.75 0.02 19.45
N THR A 167 -8.03 -0.34 19.56
CA THR A 167 -8.49 -1.13 20.70
C THR A 167 -7.88 -2.53 20.73
N TYR A 168 -7.64 -3.16 19.58
CA TYR A 168 -6.89 -4.42 19.48
C TYR A 168 -5.45 -4.27 20.01
N ASN A 169 -4.75 -3.19 19.65
CA ASN A 169 -3.38 -2.96 20.08
C ASN A 169 -3.27 -2.63 21.58
N PHE A 170 -4.16 -1.80 22.12
CA PHE A 170 -3.99 -1.19 23.45
C PHE A 170 -4.91 -1.75 24.53
N CYS A 171 -6.14 -2.15 24.20
CA CYS A 171 -7.17 -2.44 25.20
C CYS A 171 -7.39 -3.93 25.45
N PHE A 172 -7.22 -4.77 24.44
CA PHE A 172 -7.54 -6.20 24.56
C PHE A 172 -6.27 -7.04 24.66
N SER A 173 -6.22 -7.90 25.67
CA SER A 173 -5.12 -8.83 25.83
C SER A 173 -5.14 -9.87 24.72
N HIS A 174 -3.94 -10.16 24.20
CA HIS A 174 -3.78 -11.12 23.13
C HIS A 174 -3.56 -12.51 23.73
N GLN A 175 -4.41 -13.47 23.37
CA GLN A 175 -4.40 -14.82 23.94
C GLN A 175 -3.03 -15.50 23.86
N GLU A 176 -2.37 -15.48 22.69
CA GLU A 176 -1.04 -16.10 22.55
C GLU A 176 0.06 -15.40 23.36
N LEU A 177 0.05 -14.07 23.43
CA LEU A 177 1.07 -13.31 24.17
C LEU A 177 0.92 -13.49 25.68
N SER A 178 -0.32 -13.69 26.12
CA SER A 178 -0.66 -13.84 27.54
C SER A 178 -0.38 -15.25 28.10
N LYS A 179 0.05 -16.20 27.26
CA LYS A 179 0.42 -17.56 27.72
C LYS A 179 1.71 -17.50 28.55
N LYS A 180 1.85 -18.45 29.50
CA LYS A 180 3.07 -18.63 30.32
C LYS A 180 4.37 -18.78 29.52
N ALA A 181 4.29 -19.33 28.31
CA ALA A 181 5.45 -19.49 27.42
C ALA A 181 5.97 -18.18 26.82
N TYR A 182 5.21 -17.08 26.95
CA TYR A 182 5.58 -15.75 26.51
C TYR A 182 5.68 -14.83 27.72
N PHE A 183 4.67 -14.00 28.00
CA PHE A 183 4.71 -13.06 29.12
C PHE A 183 4.07 -13.60 30.40
N GLY A 184 3.16 -14.59 30.28
CA GLY A 184 2.49 -15.20 31.43
C GLY A 184 1.49 -14.31 32.17
N CYS A 185 1.27 -13.08 31.70
CA CYS A 185 0.27 -12.15 32.21
C CYS A 185 -0.56 -11.57 31.07
N SER A 186 -1.68 -10.92 31.39
CA SER A 186 -2.55 -10.26 30.40
C SER A 186 -1.74 -9.22 29.61
N THR A 187 -1.40 -9.54 28.36
CA THR A 187 -0.46 -8.75 27.54
C THR A 187 -1.12 -8.36 26.23
N THR A 188 -1.13 -7.06 25.93
CA THR A 188 -1.62 -6.53 24.64
C THR A 188 -0.50 -6.48 23.60
N PRO A 189 -0.83 -6.38 22.29
CA PRO A 189 0.17 -6.18 21.26
C PRO A 189 1.04 -4.93 21.47
N ALA A 190 0.46 -3.83 21.96
CA ALA A 190 1.20 -2.61 22.26
C ALA A 190 2.17 -2.80 23.45
N MET A 191 1.80 -3.59 24.46
CA MET A 191 2.71 -3.96 25.55
C MET A 191 3.87 -4.82 25.05
N ALA A 192 3.59 -5.82 24.21
CA ALA A 192 4.64 -6.66 23.63
C ALA A 192 5.59 -5.90 22.69
N ALA A 193 5.11 -4.81 22.08
CA ALA A 193 5.92 -3.89 21.29
C ALA A 193 6.61 -2.80 22.14
N ALA A 194 6.47 -2.82 23.47
CA ALA A 194 7.00 -1.83 24.40
C ALA A 194 6.53 -0.38 24.11
N LEU A 195 5.33 -0.21 23.56
CA LEU A 195 4.69 1.09 23.35
C LEU A 195 3.95 1.59 24.60
N THR A 196 3.58 0.66 25.49
CA THR A 196 2.90 0.91 26.76
C THR A 196 3.29 -0.19 27.75
N ASP A 197 3.14 0.06 29.03
CA ASP A 197 3.43 -0.85 30.14
C ASP A 197 2.17 -1.46 30.78
N HIS A 198 0.98 -0.97 30.42
CA HIS A 198 -0.29 -1.41 30.98
C HIS A 198 -1.36 -1.65 29.91
N LEU A 199 -2.47 -2.26 30.35
CA LEU A 199 -3.66 -2.51 29.54
C LEU A 199 -4.60 -1.31 29.60
N TRP A 200 -4.87 -0.70 28.46
CA TRP A 200 -5.64 0.53 28.38
C TRP A 200 -7.13 0.23 28.49
N SER A 201 -7.86 1.08 29.19
CA SER A 201 -9.32 1.08 29.04
C SER A 201 -9.73 1.75 27.72
N VAL A 202 -10.91 1.43 27.20
CA VAL A 202 -11.45 2.14 26.01
C VAL A 202 -11.63 3.63 26.31
N HIS A 203 -12.04 3.96 27.53
CA HIS A 203 -12.16 5.35 27.98
C HIS A 203 -10.82 6.08 27.90
N GLU A 204 -9.77 5.49 28.48
CA GLU A 204 -8.42 6.05 28.47
C GLU A 204 -7.89 6.25 27.05
N LEU A 205 -8.07 5.26 26.17
CA LEU A 205 -7.65 5.35 24.77
C LEU A 205 -8.33 6.52 24.04
N LEU A 206 -9.64 6.70 24.25
CA LEU A 206 -10.42 7.75 23.57
C LEU A 206 -10.16 9.16 24.14
N TRP A 207 -9.79 9.24 25.43
CA TRP A 207 -9.48 10.50 26.10
C TRP A 207 -8.00 10.87 26.08
N TYR A 208 -7.15 10.00 25.54
CA TYR A 208 -5.73 10.25 25.45
C TYR A 208 -5.44 11.46 24.58
N LYS A 209 -4.75 12.45 25.15
CA LYS A 209 -4.34 13.66 24.44
C LYS A 209 -3.03 13.40 23.72
N VAL A 210 -3.12 13.25 22.40
CA VAL A 210 -1.93 13.18 21.54
C VAL A 210 -1.31 14.57 21.46
N ALA A 211 -0.03 14.68 21.79
CA ALA A 211 0.70 15.93 21.63
C ALA A 211 0.65 16.37 20.15
N PRO A 212 0.31 17.64 19.85
CA PRO A 212 0.31 18.12 18.47
C PRO A 212 1.71 17.98 17.88
N ALA A 213 1.78 17.80 16.56
CA ALA A 213 3.06 17.77 15.87
C ALA A 213 3.88 19.02 16.22
N CYS A 214 5.18 18.84 16.46
CA CYS A 214 6.06 19.96 16.77
C CYS A 214 5.92 21.03 15.68
N TRP A 215 5.68 22.28 16.09
CA TRP A 215 5.57 23.39 15.17
C TRP A 215 6.87 23.48 14.36
N SER A 216 6.82 23.06 13.10
CA SER A 216 7.89 23.36 12.17
C SER A 216 7.66 24.78 11.65
N LYS A 217 8.58 25.71 11.97
CA LYS A 217 8.62 26.99 11.25
C LYS A 217 8.76 26.61 9.80
N GLY A 218 7.72 26.85 9.01
CA GLY A 218 7.61 26.36 7.65
C GLY A 218 8.95 26.59 6.96
N SER A 219 9.63 25.50 6.61
CA SER A 219 10.67 25.63 5.61
C SER A 219 9.89 26.11 4.39
N ALA A 220 10.10 27.37 4.04
CA ALA A 220 9.55 27.99 2.85
C ALA A 220 10.23 27.37 1.61
N THR A 221 10.27 26.05 1.50
CA THR A 221 10.25 25.42 0.19
C THR A 221 8.87 25.71 -0.38
N LYS A 222 8.78 26.84 -1.11
CA LYS A 222 7.77 27.05 -2.15
C LYS A 222 7.44 25.69 -2.77
N PRO A 223 6.16 25.32 -2.95
CA PRO A 223 5.84 24.14 -3.74
C PRO A 223 6.62 24.26 -5.04
N GLN A 224 7.52 23.31 -5.30
CA GLN A 224 8.26 23.32 -6.56
C GLN A 224 7.20 23.32 -7.64
N ARG A 225 7.06 24.46 -8.35
CA ARG A 225 6.21 24.56 -9.53
C ARG A 225 6.50 23.32 -10.38
N PRO A 226 5.47 22.58 -10.84
CA PRO A 226 5.72 21.44 -11.71
C PRO A 226 6.64 21.89 -12.84
N ARG A 227 7.89 21.41 -12.86
CA ARG A 227 8.79 21.64 -13.99
C ARG A 227 8.30 20.75 -15.12
N GLY A 228 7.39 21.28 -15.90
CA GLY A 228 6.81 20.61 -17.06
C GLY A 228 5.45 21.17 -17.42
N ARG A 229 5.22 21.35 -18.73
CA ARG A 229 3.91 21.70 -19.30
C ARG A 229 2.88 20.69 -18.78
N PRO A 230 1.74 21.11 -18.19
CA PRO A 230 0.70 20.19 -17.79
C PRO A 230 0.27 19.35 -18.99
N ARG A 231 0.31 18.03 -18.82
CA ARG A 231 -0.14 17.10 -19.86
C ARG A 231 -1.64 17.36 -20.05
N LYS A 232 -2.01 17.89 -21.23
CA LYS A 232 -3.41 18.17 -21.58
C LYS A 232 -4.19 16.87 -21.42
N GLN A 233 -5.01 16.78 -20.37
CA GLN A 233 -5.94 15.67 -20.21
C GLN A 233 -6.93 15.80 -21.38
N ALA A 234 -6.94 14.80 -22.26
CA ALA A 234 -7.95 14.73 -23.29
C ALA A 234 -9.27 14.41 -22.58
N ASN A 235 -10.18 15.38 -22.48
CA ASN A 235 -11.55 15.12 -22.10
C ASN A 235 -12.11 14.08 -23.07
N ALA A 236 -12.48 12.93 -22.53
CA ALA A 236 -13.29 11.95 -23.22
C ALA A 236 -14.70 12.55 -23.35
N GLN A 237 -15.04 12.95 -24.59
CA GLN A 237 -16.36 12.82 -25.24
C GLN A 237 -16.51 13.92 -26.29
N GLN A 238 -16.33 13.53 -27.55
CA GLN A 238 -17.17 13.93 -28.68
C GLN A 238 -16.79 13.03 -29.87
N THR A 239 -17.67 12.09 -30.17
CA THR A 239 -17.58 11.15 -31.29
C THR A 239 -18.02 11.87 -32.57
N HIS A 240 -17.05 12.32 -33.36
CA HIS A 240 -17.23 12.50 -34.79
C HIS A 240 -16.20 11.63 -35.53
N PRO A 241 -16.59 10.92 -36.60
CA PRO A 241 -15.66 10.04 -37.31
C PRO A 241 -14.51 10.87 -37.90
N LYS A 242 -13.27 10.49 -37.53
CA LYS A 242 -12.05 11.12 -38.03
C LYS A 242 -11.97 10.94 -39.55
N ARG A 243 -12.06 12.05 -40.29
CA ARG A 243 -11.80 12.11 -41.74
C ARG A 243 -10.38 11.57 -42.03
N SER A 244 -10.27 10.66 -43.00
CA SER A 244 -8.98 10.06 -43.37
C SER A 244 -8.01 11.13 -43.89
N ARG A 245 -6.83 11.24 -43.28
CA ARG A 245 -5.76 12.12 -43.76
C ARG A 245 -5.07 11.45 -44.95
N ARG A 246 -5.61 11.61 -46.15
CA ARG A 246 -4.83 11.44 -47.39
C ARG A 246 -4.22 12.80 -47.77
N ARG A 247 -2.89 12.86 -47.89
CA ARG A 247 -2.18 14.01 -48.47
C ARG A 247 -2.64 14.17 -49.92
N PRO A 248 -3.08 15.35 -50.38
CA PRO A 248 -3.34 15.57 -51.80
C PRO A 248 -2.02 15.57 -52.58
N THR A 249 -1.96 14.79 -53.65
CA THR A 249 -0.85 14.75 -54.60
C THR A 249 -0.77 16.07 -55.35
N LYS A 250 0.45 16.63 -55.49
CA LYS A 250 0.75 17.99 -56.01
C LYS A 250 0.31 18.31 -57.46
N TYR A 251 -0.50 17.48 -58.12
CA TYR A 251 -0.80 17.61 -59.55
C TYR A 251 -2.23 18.05 -59.91
N VAL A 252 -3.12 18.26 -58.95
CA VAL A 252 -4.54 18.59 -59.24
C VAL A 252 -4.78 20.09 -59.47
N LEU A 253 -3.91 20.98 -58.97
CA LEU A 253 -4.16 22.44 -59.09
C LEU A 253 -3.99 22.97 -60.52
N ALA A 254 -3.13 22.35 -61.33
CA ALA A 254 -2.86 22.80 -62.70
C ALA A 254 -3.99 22.42 -63.68
N GLN A 255 -4.69 21.30 -63.42
CA GLN A 255 -5.83 20.86 -64.25
C GLN A 255 -7.11 21.67 -63.93
N VAL A 256 -7.34 21.97 -62.65
CA VAL A 256 -8.50 22.78 -62.21
C VAL A 256 -8.39 24.23 -62.71
N LEU A 257 -7.18 24.81 -62.74
CA LEU A 257 -6.96 26.16 -63.28
C LEU A 257 -7.03 26.24 -64.81
N ALA A 258 -6.74 25.13 -65.52
CA ALA A 258 -6.89 25.04 -66.97
C ALA A 258 -8.36 24.89 -67.41
N GLU A 259 -9.19 24.18 -66.63
CA GLU A 259 -10.65 24.11 -66.85
C GLU A 259 -11.36 25.41 -66.49
N ALA A 260 -10.95 26.10 -65.43
CA ALA A 260 -11.53 27.40 -65.05
C ALA A 260 -11.29 28.50 -66.11
N ARG A 261 -10.17 28.45 -66.85
CA ARG A 261 -9.91 29.37 -67.98
C ARG A 261 -10.71 29.02 -69.24
N ARG A 262 -11.16 27.78 -69.41
CA ARG A 262 -12.06 27.37 -70.52
C ARG A 262 -13.52 27.75 -70.29
N LEU A 263 -13.94 27.92 -69.02
CA LEU A 263 -15.32 28.19 -68.63
C LEU A 263 -15.64 29.68 -68.43
N GLY A 264 -14.79 30.59 -68.92
CA GLY A 264 -15.15 31.99 -69.18
C GLY A 264 -15.66 32.79 -67.98
N THR A 265 -15.28 32.45 -66.75
CA THR A 265 -15.74 33.16 -65.55
C THR A 265 -14.54 33.63 -64.74
N PHE A 266 -13.91 34.72 -65.19
CA PHE A 266 -13.32 35.80 -64.37
C PHE A 266 -12.72 36.85 -65.33
N THR A 267 -13.46 37.93 -65.54
CA THR A 267 -12.93 39.23 -66.00
C THR A 267 -12.23 39.93 -64.83
N ASN A 268 -11.11 40.62 -65.15
CA ASN A 268 -10.14 41.31 -64.28
C ASN A 268 -10.61 41.73 -62.87
#